data_AF-A0A0D2JI32-F1
#
_entry.id   AF-A0A0D2JI32-F1
#
_cell.length_a   1.000
_cell.length_b   1.000
_cell.length_c   1.000
_cell.angle_alpha   90.00
_cell.angle_beta   90.00
_cell.angle_gamma   90.00
#
_symmetry.space_group_name_H-M   'P 1'
#
loop_
_entity.id
_entity.type
_entity.pdbx_description
1 polymer ?
#
loop_
_entity_poly.entity_id
_entity_poly.type
_entity_poly.pdbx_seq_one_letter_code
_entity_poly.pdbx_strand_id
1 'polypeptide(L)'
;MNFISYHEGVLKILNVQVGFANLDLAHVIMILVGLGFVALAILKEWEPYELLPIGTGMILANLPLAGLTTQPAPGMADGMAGVLGIILKYGLYTWTILPQFIFFGIGALTDFSPLIANPRAFLLGAAAQVGIYCSFLGALAVGLF
;
A
#
# COMPACT_ATOMS: atom_id res chain seq x y z
N MET A 1 30.65 12.62 -29.36
CA MET A 1 30.50 12.84 -27.90
C MET A 1 29.39 13.85 -27.71
N ASN A 2 28.25 13.42 -27.18
CA ASN A 2 27.00 14.21 -27.17
C ASN A 2 26.94 15.13 -25.95
N PHE A 3 26.38 16.33 -26.12
CA PHE A 3 26.16 17.31 -25.06
C PHE A 3 25.43 16.73 -23.82
N ILE A 4 24.62 15.69 -24.02
CA ILE A 4 23.88 14.94 -23.01
C ILE A 4 24.83 14.22 -22.02
N SER A 5 25.98 13.70 -22.46
CA SER A 5 26.92 13.01 -21.56
C SER A 5 27.65 13.97 -20.63
N TYR A 6 27.79 15.24 -21.01
CA TYR A 6 28.38 16.27 -20.15
C TYR A 6 27.40 16.73 -19.07
N HIS A 7 26.11 16.83 -19.38
CA HIS A 7 25.07 17.18 -18.40
C HIS A 7 24.94 16.13 -17.29
N GLU A 8 24.90 14.85 -17.66
CA GLU A 8 24.92 13.71 -16.72
C GLU A 8 26.18 13.73 -15.83
N GLY A 9 27.35 14.00 -16.42
CA GLY A 9 28.62 14.08 -15.70
C GLY A 9 28.69 15.25 -14.71
N VAL A 10 28.20 16.44 -15.09
CA VAL A 10 28.23 17.65 -14.24
C VAL A 10 27.26 17.53 -13.06
N LEU A 11 26.06 16.96 -13.26
CA LEU A 11 25.11 16.71 -12.16
C LEU A 11 25.66 15.72 -11.13
N LYS A 12 26.40 14.70 -11.60
CA LYS A 12 27.05 13.70 -10.75
C LYS A 12 28.26 14.27 -9.98
N ILE A 13 28.96 15.25 -10.55
CA ILE A 13 30.09 15.96 -9.90
C ILE A 13 29.59 17.00 -8.88
N LEU A 14 28.44 17.63 -9.10
CA LEU A 14 27.86 18.65 -8.21
C LEU A 14 26.98 18.09 -7.08
N ASN A 15 26.79 16.76 -7.02
CA ASN A 15 25.93 16.08 -6.03
C ASN A 15 24.49 16.65 -5.92
N VAL A 16 24.00 17.29 -6.98
CA VAL A 16 22.63 17.81 -7.04
C VAL A 16 21.74 16.70 -7.58
N GLN A 17 21.25 15.85 -6.67
CA GLN A 17 20.21 14.88 -7.01
C GLN A 17 18.87 15.59 -7.12
N VAL A 18 18.52 16.04 -8.33
CA VAL A 18 17.18 16.57 -8.58
C VAL A 18 16.20 15.39 -8.52
N GLY A 19 15.18 15.46 -7.65
CA GLY A 19 14.19 14.38 -7.50
C GLY A 19 13.52 14.00 -8.82
N PHE A 20 13.21 14.98 -9.66
CA PHE A 20 12.66 14.76 -11.00
C PHE A 20 13.60 14.00 -11.96
N ALA A 21 14.92 14.12 -11.79
CA ALA A 21 15.89 13.40 -12.62
C ALA A 21 15.97 11.90 -12.28
N ASN A 22 15.41 11.49 -11.14
CA ASN A 22 15.38 10.09 -10.68
C ASN A 22 13.98 9.46 -10.83
N LEU A 23 13.06 10.12 -11.55
CA LEU A 23 11.75 9.54 -11.88
C LEU A 23 11.90 8.51 -12.99
N ASP A 24 11.73 7.25 -12.64
CA ASP A 24 11.53 6.17 -13.62
C ASP A 24 10.05 6.07 -14.04
N LEU A 25 9.79 5.47 -15.20
CA LEU A 25 8.44 5.23 -15.73
C LEU A 25 7.56 4.47 -14.74
N ALA A 26 8.14 3.52 -13.99
CA ALA A 26 7.43 2.79 -12.95
C ALA A 26 6.87 3.71 -11.85
N HIS A 27 7.64 4.70 -11.39
CA HIS A 27 7.19 5.67 -10.39
C HIS A 27 6.00 6.48 -10.91
N VAL A 28 6.08 6.93 -12.17
CA VAL A 28 5.01 7.71 -12.80
C VAL A 28 3.71 6.90 -12.88
N ILE A 29 3.79 5.64 -13.32
CA ILE A 29 2.62 4.76 -13.39
C ILE A 29 2.00 4.57 -12.01
N MET A 30 2.80 4.28 -10.98
CA MET A 30 2.30 4.04 -9.63
C MET A 30 1.68 5.29 -8.99
N ILE A 31 2.25 6.48 -9.26
CA ILE A 31 1.66 7.76 -8.83
C ILE A 31 0.33 7.99 -9.51
N LEU A 32 0.21 7.72 -10.81
CA LEU A 32 -1.06 7.84 -11.55
C LEU A 32 -2.13 6.89 -11.00
N VAL A 33 -1.76 5.64 -10.67
CA VAL A 33 -2.68 4.69 -10.03
C VAL A 33 -3.11 5.21 -8.65
N GLY A 34 -2.17 5.71 -7.84
CA GLY A 34 -2.48 6.31 -6.54
C GLY A 34 -3.43 7.51 -6.64
N LEU A 35 -3.21 8.40 -7.62
CA LEU A 35 -4.13 9.50 -7.92
C LEU A 35 -5.50 8.99 -8.39
N GLY A 36 -5.54 7.89 -9.15
CA GLY A 36 -6.78 7.22 -9.52
C GLY A 36 -7.57 6.75 -8.30
N PHE A 37 -6.90 6.14 -7.31
CA PHE A 37 -7.55 5.71 -6.07
C PHE A 37 -8.05 6.88 -5.22
N VAL A 38 -7.26 7.96 -5.10
CA VAL A 38 -7.70 9.20 -4.45
C VAL A 38 -8.93 9.78 -5.16
N ALA A 39 -8.93 9.79 -6.50
CA ALA A 39 -10.06 10.29 -7.28
C ALA A 39 -11.31 9.43 -7.08
N LEU A 40 -11.19 8.09 -7.03
CA LEU A 40 -12.32 7.20 -6.76
C LEU A 40 -12.87 7.37 -5.34
N ALA A 41 -11.99 7.53 -4.35
CA ALA A 41 -12.37 7.77 -2.96
C ALA A 41 -13.15 9.07 -2.77
N ILE A 42 -12.77 10.15 -3.48
CA ILE A 42 -13.37 11.48 -3.31
C ILE A 42 -14.57 11.69 -4.24
N LEU A 43 -14.43 11.36 -5.53
CA LEU A 43 -15.47 11.65 -6.53
C LEU A 43 -16.61 10.64 -6.51
N LYS A 44 -16.31 9.37 -6.18
CA LYS A 44 -17.30 8.29 -6.15
C LYS A 44 -17.62 7.79 -4.75
N GLU A 45 -16.92 8.28 -3.73
CA GLU A 45 -17.10 7.85 -2.34
C GLU A 45 -16.97 6.32 -2.16
N TRP A 46 -16.13 5.68 -2.97
CA TRP A 46 -15.86 4.25 -2.85
C TRP A 46 -14.88 4.03 -1.70
N GLU A 47 -15.32 3.30 -0.67
CA GLU A 47 -14.58 2.97 0.56
C GLU A 47 -13.58 4.06 0.97
N PRO A 48 -14.04 5.31 1.21
CA PRO A 48 -13.16 6.47 1.29
C PRO A 48 -12.15 6.36 2.44
N TYR A 49 -12.51 5.65 3.51
CA TYR A 49 -11.64 5.41 4.66
C TYR A 49 -10.46 4.49 4.35
N GLU A 50 -10.55 3.65 3.31
CA GLU A 50 -9.50 2.72 2.92
C GLU A 50 -8.77 3.20 1.66
N LEU A 51 -9.52 3.51 0.59
CA LEU A 51 -8.98 3.89 -0.71
C LEU A 51 -8.18 5.21 -0.65
N LEU A 52 -8.59 6.17 0.18
CA LEU A 52 -7.88 7.45 0.28
C LEU A 52 -6.50 7.31 0.96
N PRO A 53 -6.36 6.65 2.13
CA PRO A 53 -5.05 6.32 2.69
C PRO A 53 -4.19 5.45 1.77
N ILE A 54 -4.77 4.45 1.09
CA ILE A 54 -4.03 3.59 0.16
C ILE A 54 -3.49 4.41 -1.00
N GLY A 55 -4.33 5.20 -1.67
CA GLY A 55 -3.92 6.04 -2.80
C GLY A 55 -2.85 7.06 -2.42
N THR A 56 -3.00 7.71 -1.27
CA THR A 56 -2.00 8.65 -0.73
C THR A 56 -0.69 7.93 -0.39
N GLY A 57 -0.76 6.75 0.24
CA GLY A 57 0.39 5.92 0.54
C GLY A 57 1.14 5.47 -0.70
N MET A 58 0.43 5.11 -1.79
CA MET A 58 1.03 4.78 -3.09
C MET A 58 1.80 5.96 -3.68
N ILE A 59 1.24 7.17 -3.63
CA ILE A 59 1.93 8.37 -4.12
C ILE A 59 3.21 8.61 -3.32
N LEU A 60 3.11 8.62 -1.98
CA LEU A 60 4.25 8.89 -1.08
C LEU A 60 5.35 7.81 -1.20
N ALA A 61 4.97 6.54 -1.34
CA ALA A 61 5.91 5.43 -1.48
C ALA A 61 6.72 5.46 -2.78
N ASN A 62 6.20 6.14 -3.82
CA ASN A 62 6.82 6.22 -5.14
C ASN A 62 7.47 7.59 -5.42
N LEU A 63 7.63 8.45 -4.40
CA LEU A 63 8.40 9.68 -4.54
C LEU A 63 9.91 9.34 -4.63
N PRO A 64 10.61 9.77 -5.69
CA PRO A 64 12.01 9.44 -5.88
C PRO A 64 12.87 10.06 -4.78
N LEU A 65 13.84 9.30 -4.28
CA LEU A 65 14.80 9.71 -3.25
C LEU A 65 14.18 10.13 -1.90
N ALA A 66 12.88 9.95 -1.70
CA ALA A 66 12.20 10.35 -0.45
C ALA A 66 12.51 9.40 0.72
N GLY A 67 12.83 8.14 0.43
CA GLY A 67 13.20 7.14 1.44
C GLY A 67 12.12 6.85 2.49
N LEU A 68 10.85 7.26 2.26
CA LEU A 68 9.78 7.17 3.26
C LEU A 68 9.44 5.73 3.66
N THR A 69 9.63 4.79 2.75
CA THR A 69 9.33 3.36 2.94
C THR A 69 10.56 2.54 3.35
N THR A 70 11.73 3.17 3.52
CA THR A 70 12.97 2.50 3.94
C THR A 70 12.78 1.86 5.31
N GLN A 71 12.82 0.52 5.35
CA GLN A 71 12.58 -0.23 6.59
C GLN A 71 13.83 -0.23 7.49
N PRO A 72 13.66 -0.15 8.82
CA PRO A 72 14.76 -0.34 9.76
C PRO A 72 15.44 -1.70 9.57
N ALA A 73 16.78 -1.70 9.54
CA ALA A 73 17.59 -2.89 9.42
C ALA A 73 18.80 -2.86 10.39
N PRO A 74 19.32 -4.01 10.84
CA PRO A 74 20.52 -4.05 11.68
C PRO A 74 21.71 -3.39 10.98
N GLY A 75 22.44 -2.53 11.69
CA GLY A 75 23.60 -1.80 11.15
C GLY A 75 23.26 -0.54 10.35
N MET A 76 21.97 -0.18 10.26
CA MET A 76 21.54 1.10 9.71
C MET A 76 21.86 2.25 10.67
N ALA A 77 22.37 3.37 10.15
CA ALA A 77 22.65 4.56 10.95
C ALA A 77 21.36 5.23 11.46
N ASP A 78 21.46 5.92 12.59
CA ASP A 78 20.32 6.61 13.20
C ASP A 78 19.69 7.62 12.23
N GLY A 79 18.36 7.60 12.16
CA GLY A 79 17.58 8.50 11.29
C GLY A 79 17.51 8.12 9.81
N MET A 80 18.10 7.00 9.38
CA MET A 80 18.03 6.54 7.98
C MET A 80 16.75 5.77 7.63
N ALA A 81 15.99 5.34 8.64
CA ALA A 81 14.72 4.66 8.41
C ALA A 81 13.62 5.67 8.05
N GLY A 82 12.82 5.33 7.04
CA GLY A 82 11.66 6.10 6.65
C GLY A 82 10.51 5.91 7.63
N VAL A 83 9.72 6.95 7.86
CA VAL A 83 8.58 6.89 8.79
C VAL A 83 7.56 5.82 8.39
N LEU A 84 7.24 5.70 7.10
CA LEU A 84 6.34 4.64 6.61
C LEU A 84 7.01 3.27 6.70
N GLY A 85 8.32 3.20 6.47
CA GLY A 85 9.11 1.98 6.62
C GLY A 85 9.10 1.44 8.06
N ILE A 86 9.18 2.31 9.07
CA ILE A 86 9.07 1.94 10.49
C ILE A 86 7.68 1.35 10.78
N ILE A 87 6.63 2.07 10.35
CA ILE A 87 5.24 1.65 10.55
C ILE A 87 4.98 0.29 9.88
N LEU A 88 5.44 0.11 8.63
CA LEU A 88 5.27 -1.14 7.90
C LEU A 88 6.07 -2.29 8.54
N LYS A 89 7.33 -2.05 8.91
CA LYS A 89 8.19 -3.08 9.49
C LYS A 89 7.60 -3.64 10.77
N TYR A 90 7.27 -2.78 11.73
CA TYR A 90 6.84 -3.24 13.05
C TYR A 90 5.32 -3.44 13.14
N GLY A 91 4.55 -2.58 12.47
CA GLY A 91 3.09 -2.64 12.50
C GLY A 91 2.49 -3.71 11.60
N LEU A 92 3.10 -4.01 10.44
CA LEU A 92 2.55 -4.99 9.50
C LEU A 92 3.38 -6.27 9.43
N TYR A 93 4.69 -6.18 9.17
CA TYR A 93 5.49 -7.37 8.84
C TYR A 93 6.00 -8.17 10.04
N THR A 94 6.38 -7.50 11.14
CA THR A 94 7.00 -8.19 12.29
C THR A 94 5.95 -8.70 13.25
N TRP A 95 4.96 -7.87 13.60
CA TRP A 95 3.99 -8.18 14.65
C TRP A 95 2.55 -8.21 14.16
N THR A 96 2.28 -7.78 12.93
CA THR A 96 0.94 -7.80 12.32
C THR A 96 -0.12 -7.05 13.15
N ILE A 97 0.31 -6.04 13.90
CA ILE A 97 -0.50 -5.23 14.82
C ILE A 97 -1.59 -4.47 14.05
N LEU A 98 -1.24 -3.84 12.93
CA LEU A 98 -2.17 -2.96 12.19
C LEU A 98 -3.48 -3.66 11.79
N PRO A 99 -3.48 -4.79 11.06
CA PRO A 99 -4.73 -5.46 10.69
C PRO A 99 -5.48 -6.01 11.91
N GLN A 100 -4.78 -6.44 12.96
CA GLN A 100 -5.44 -6.93 14.20
C GLN A 100 -6.24 -5.81 14.88
N PHE A 101 -5.67 -4.61 14.97
CA PHE A 101 -6.37 -3.45 15.54
C PHE A 101 -7.54 -3.00 14.67
N ILE A 102 -7.41 -3.07 13.33
CA ILE A 102 -8.52 -2.79 12.41
C ILE A 102 -9.66 -3.79 12.66
N PHE A 103 -9.37 -5.09 12.69
CA PHE A 103 -10.41 -6.11 12.93
C PHE A 103 -11.00 -6.04 14.34
N PHE A 104 -10.21 -5.67 15.35
CA PHE A 104 -10.72 -5.40 16.69
C PHE A 104 -11.72 -4.23 16.67
N GLY A 105 -11.38 -3.13 15.98
CA GLY A 105 -12.27 -1.98 15.81
C GLY A 105 -13.55 -2.32 15.05
N ILE A 106 -13.44 -3.03 13.92
CA ILE A 106 -14.60 -3.51 13.15
C ILE A 106 -15.50 -4.40 14.02
N GLY A 107 -14.90 -5.33 14.77
CA GLY A 107 -15.63 -6.20 15.69
C GLY A 107 -16.35 -5.44 16.80
N ALA A 108 -15.72 -4.39 17.35
CA ALA A 108 -16.32 -3.53 18.37
C ALA A 108 -17.49 -2.68 17.83
N LEU A 109 -17.46 -2.32 16.55
CA LEU A 109 -18.52 -1.54 15.89
C LEU A 109 -19.65 -2.41 15.31
N THR A 110 -19.48 -3.74 15.27
CA THR A 110 -20.44 -4.67 14.67
C THR A 110 -21.59 -4.97 15.62
N ASP A 111 -22.83 -4.76 15.17
CA ASP A 111 -24.04 -5.19 15.89
C ASP A 111 -24.36 -6.66 15.59
N PHE A 112 -24.32 -7.50 16.63
CA PHE A 112 -24.63 -8.92 16.53
C PHE A 112 -26.12 -9.25 16.78
N SER A 113 -26.94 -8.28 17.18
CA SER A 113 -28.36 -8.49 17.51
C SER A 113 -29.15 -9.16 16.36
N PRO A 114 -28.99 -8.73 15.08
CA PRO A 114 -29.67 -9.39 13.96
C PRO A 114 -29.20 -10.83 13.73
N LEU A 115 -27.91 -11.10 13.96
CA LEU A 115 -27.33 -12.45 13.79
C LEU A 115 -27.83 -13.41 14.86
N ILE A 116 -27.94 -12.95 16.11
CA ILE A 116 -28.46 -13.74 17.24
C ILE A 116 -29.96 -13.99 17.08
N ALA A 117 -30.72 -13.01 16.60
CA ALA A 117 -32.16 -13.12 16.38
C ALA A 117 -32.53 -14.13 15.27
N ASN A 118 -31.69 -14.28 14.24
CA ASN A 118 -31.88 -15.28 13.19
C ASN A 118 -30.58 -16.03 12.87
N PRO A 119 -30.26 -17.11 13.61
CA PRO A 119 -29.01 -17.86 13.45
C PRO A 119 -28.83 -18.49 12.06
N ARG A 120 -29.91 -18.65 11.27
CA ARG A 120 -29.79 -19.17 9.89
C ARG A 120 -29.02 -18.21 8.99
N ALA A 121 -28.98 -16.91 9.31
CA ALA A 121 -28.15 -15.94 8.60
C ALA A 121 -26.65 -16.29 8.67
N PHE A 122 -26.21 -17.02 9.72
CA PHE A 122 -24.84 -17.54 9.81
C PHE A 122 -24.48 -18.46 8.64
N LEU A 123 -25.44 -19.26 8.15
CA LEU A 123 -25.20 -20.16 7.00
C LEU A 123 -24.97 -19.38 5.70
N LEU A 124 -25.57 -18.19 5.55
CA LEU A 124 -25.30 -17.30 4.41
C LEU A 124 -23.86 -16.78 4.47
N GLY A 125 -23.35 -16.45 5.67
CA GLY A 125 -21.95 -16.11 5.89
C GLY A 125 -20.99 -17.25 5.52
N ALA A 126 -21.35 -18.49 5.85
CA ALA A 126 -20.58 -19.66 5.43
C ALA A 126 -20.57 -19.83 3.89
N ALA A 127 -21.70 -19.57 3.22
CA ALA A 127 -21.77 -19.60 1.76
C ALA A 127 -20.89 -18.52 1.10
N ALA A 128 -20.76 -17.34 1.72
CA ALA A 128 -19.87 -16.28 1.20
C ALA A 128 -18.39 -16.73 1.10
N GLN A 129 -17.95 -17.65 1.96
CA GLN A 129 -16.58 -18.20 1.92
C GLN A 129 -16.31 -19.03 0.65
N VAL A 130 -17.34 -19.56 -0.01
CA VAL A 130 -17.18 -20.29 -1.29
C VAL A 130 -16.54 -19.38 -2.35
N GLY A 131 -16.85 -18.08 -2.36
CA GLY A 131 -16.25 -17.12 -3.30
C GLY A 131 -14.73 -16.99 -3.15
N ILE A 132 -14.23 -17.08 -1.91
CA ILE A 132 -12.78 -17.06 -1.62
C ILE A 132 -12.13 -18.33 -2.17
N TYR A 133 -12.71 -19.50 -1.91
CA TYR A 133 -12.20 -20.77 -2.45
C TYR A 133 -12.25 -20.81 -3.98
N CYS A 134 -13.31 -20.31 -4.60
CA CYS A 134 -13.42 -20.23 -6.05
C CYS A 134 -12.35 -19.31 -6.65
N SER A 135 -12.11 -18.14 -6.07
CA SER A 135 -11.04 -17.23 -6.50
C SER A 135 -9.66 -17.89 -6.37
N PHE A 136 -9.41 -18.56 -5.24
CA PHE A 136 -8.16 -19.28 -4.99
C PHE A 136 -7.93 -20.43 -5.99
N LEU A 137 -8.92 -21.30 -6.19
CA LEU A 137 -8.85 -22.41 -7.15
C LEU A 137 -8.74 -21.92 -8.60
N GLY A 138 -9.47 -20.85 -8.94
CA GLY A 138 -9.40 -20.23 -10.26
C GLY A 138 -8.01 -19.70 -10.54
N ALA A 139 -7.41 -19.03 -9.56
CA ALA A 139 -6.05 -18.56 -9.71
C ALA A 139 -5.07 -19.76 -9.84
N LEU A 140 -5.30 -20.87 -9.11
CA LEU A 140 -4.48 -22.10 -9.22
C LEU A 140 -4.55 -22.73 -10.61
N ALA A 141 -5.73 -22.69 -11.23
CA ALA A 141 -5.93 -23.17 -12.59
C ALA A 141 -5.21 -22.31 -13.65
N VAL A 142 -5.10 -21.00 -13.43
CA VAL A 142 -4.40 -20.09 -14.36
C VAL A 142 -2.87 -20.18 -14.20
N GLY A 143 -2.36 -20.64 -13.06
CA GLY A 143 -0.94 -20.91 -12.85
C GLY A 143 -0.06 -19.65 -12.80
N LEU A 144 -0.63 -18.51 -12.42
CA LEU A 144 0.07 -17.21 -12.36
C LEU A 144 0.87 -17.00 -11.07
N PHE A 145 1.32 -18.07 -10.42
CA PHE A 145 2.02 -18.01 -9.13
C PHE A 145 2.83 -19.28 -8.81
#